data_AF-A0AAN5I2V7-F1
#
_entry.id   AF-A0AAN5I2V7-F1
#
_cell.length_a   1.000
_cell.length_b   1.000
_cell.length_c   1.000
_cell.angle_alpha   90.00
_cell.angle_beta   90.00
_cell.angle_gamma   90.00
#
_symmetry.space_group_name_H-M   'P 1'
#
loop_
_entity.id
_entity.type
_entity.pdbx_description
1 polymer ?
#
loop_
_entity_poly.entity_id
_entity_poly.type
_entity_poly.pdbx_seq_one_letter_code
_entity_poly.pdbx_strand_id
1 'polypeptide(L)'
;MFLLNLSSLLRTISIYQHIVDHRHQHLFEVPNVDWSTIILQMFSRKMDTLYIQNRWHLEYLPTRATNFLIAHLPQLGKKIWFEADCERVANNIEYTTNEYIVKAHFAMLSVKHVSRNYEYY
;
A
#
# COMPACT_ATOMS: atom_id res chain seq x y z
N MET A 1 7.02 -12.43 10.35
CA MET A 1 7.50 -11.58 9.25
C MET A 1 8.03 -10.26 9.82
N PHE A 2 9.20 -9.78 9.40
CA PHE A 2 9.87 -8.59 9.96
C PHE A 2 9.00 -7.32 9.93
N LEU A 3 8.30 -7.05 8.83
CA LEU A 3 7.43 -5.86 8.69
C LEU A 3 6.25 -5.85 9.68
N LEU A 4 5.70 -7.00 10.03
CA LEU A 4 4.64 -7.10 11.05
C LEU A 4 5.14 -6.75 12.45
N ASN A 5 6.41 -7.07 12.74
CA ASN A 5 7.03 -6.68 14.00
C ASN A 5 7.25 -5.16 14.02
N LEU A 6 7.78 -4.59 12.93
CA LEU A 6 7.96 -3.13 12.81
C LEU A 6 6.64 -2.37 12.91
N SER A 7 5.57 -2.83 12.27
CA SER A 7 4.26 -2.16 12.32
C SER A 7 3.57 -2.24 13.69
N SER A 8 4.09 -3.08 14.59
CA SER A 8 3.66 -3.11 15.99
C SER A 8 4.39 -2.04 16.84
N LEU A 9 5.55 -1.59 16.39
CA LEU A 9 6.43 -0.65 17.12
C LEU A 9 6.32 0.78 16.58
N LEU A 10 6.24 0.91 15.25
CA LEU A 10 6.28 2.17 14.52
C LEU A 10 4.90 2.59 14.03
N ARG A 11 4.66 3.91 14.01
CA ARG A 11 3.46 4.50 13.39
C ARG A 11 3.62 4.71 11.89
N THR A 12 4.86 4.93 11.45
CA THR A 12 5.21 5.29 10.08
C THR A 12 6.29 4.35 9.58
N ILE A 13 6.03 3.76 8.41
CA ILE A 13 7.01 2.97 7.66
C ILE A 13 7.03 3.50 6.24
N SER A 14 8.22 3.80 5.74
CA SER A 14 8.43 4.15 4.34
C SER A 14 9.48 3.23 3.74
N ILE A 15 9.16 2.65 2.60
CA ILE A 15 9.98 1.66 1.92
C ILE A 15 10.35 2.22 0.55
N TYR A 16 11.64 2.36 0.32
CA TYR A 16 12.22 2.74 -0.96
C TYR A 16 13.03 1.57 -1.48
N GLN A 17 12.56 0.96 -2.55
CA GLN A 17 13.30 -0.07 -3.26
C GLN A 17 13.69 0.47 -4.64
N HIS A 18 15.00 0.60 -4.83
CA HIS A 18 15.60 0.94 -6.11
C HIS A 18 15.89 -0.33 -6.91
N ILE A 19 15.87 -0.22 -8.24
CA ILE A 19 16.29 -1.33 -9.11
C ILE A 19 17.76 -1.62 -8.84
N VAL A 20 18.05 -2.85 -8.44
CA VAL A 20 19.42 -3.39 -8.41
C VAL A 20 19.64 -4.35 -9.58
N ASP A 21 18.61 -5.11 -9.97
CA ASP A 21 18.60 -6.02 -11.13
C ASP A 21 17.17 -6.12 -11.73
N HIS A 22 17.06 -6.10 -13.05
CA HIS A 22 15.79 -6.22 -13.78
C HIS A 22 15.11 -7.59 -13.64
N ARG A 23 15.83 -8.59 -13.15
CA ARG A 23 15.31 -9.97 -12.99
C ARG A 23 14.37 -10.15 -11.81
N HIS A 24 14.35 -9.22 -10.85
CA HIS A 24 13.61 -9.41 -9.60
C HIS A 24 12.41 -8.45 -9.52
N GLN A 25 11.22 -8.94 -9.86
CA GLN A 25 9.96 -8.16 -9.87
C GLN A 25 9.25 -8.08 -8.52
N HIS A 26 9.89 -8.52 -7.43
CA HIS A 26 9.26 -8.69 -6.13
C HIS A 26 9.77 -7.68 -5.08
N LEU A 27 8.87 -7.26 -4.19
CA LEU A 27 9.24 -6.47 -3.02
C LEU A 27 10.13 -7.32 -2.10
N PHE A 28 11.30 -6.80 -1.74
CA PHE A 28 12.37 -7.49 -1.01
C PHE A 28 12.83 -8.82 -1.65
N GLU A 29 12.66 -8.98 -2.96
CA GLU A 29 13.00 -10.20 -3.69
C GLU A 29 12.27 -11.46 -3.19
N VAL A 30 11.14 -11.29 -2.48
CA VAL A 30 10.38 -12.42 -1.93
C VAL A 30 9.20 -12.77 -2.86
N PRO A 31 9.27 -13.88 -3.61
CA PRO A 31 8.19 -14.29 -4.51
C PRO A 31 7.00 -14.87 -3.72
N ASN A 32 5.83 -14.93 -4.37
CA ASN A 32 4.63 -15.62 -3.88
C ASN A 32 4.11 -15.15 -2.51
N VAL A 33 4.38 -13.89 -2.16
CA VAL A 33 3.86 -13.27 -0.94
C VAL A 33 2.54 -12.56 -1.22
N ASP A 34 1.54 -12.79 -0.39
CA ASP A 34 0.31 -12.00 -0.38
C ASP A 34 0.55 -10.67 0.35
N TRP A 35 1.09 -9.70 -0.39
CA TRP A 35 1.36 -8.37 0.13
C TRP A 35 0.09 -7.62 0.56
N SER A 36 -1.04 -7.84 -0.09
CA SER A 36 -2.33 -7.25 0.32
C SER A 36 -2.73 -7.66 1.74
N THR A 37 -2.70 -8.96 2.05
CA THR A 37 -3.02 -9.45 3.38
C THR A 37 -2.03 -8.96 4.43
N ILE A 38 -0.74 -8.90 4.09
CA ILE A 38 0.30 -8.42 5.01
C ILE A 38 0.14 -6.93 5.29
N ILE A 39 -0.08 -6.10 4.28
CA ILE A 39 -0.31 -4.65 4.42
C ILE A 39 -1.54 -4.41 5.31
N LEU A 40 -2.64 -5.15 5.09
CA LEU A 40 -3.83 -5.07 5.93
C LEU A 40 -3.51 -5.41 7.40
N GLN A 41 -2.75 -6.48 7.64
CA GLN A 41 -2.29 -6.86 8.99
C GLN A 41 -1.30 -5.86 9.61
N MET A 42 -0.55 -5.11 8.80
CA MET A 42 0.32 -4.05 9.32
C MET A 42 -0.52 -2.88 9.85
N PHE A 43 -1.58 -2.47 9.14
CA PHE A 43 -2.47 -1.41 9.58
C PHE A 43 -3.39 -1.78 10.75
N SER A 44 -3.70 -3.08 10.92
CA SER A 44 -4.45 -3.56 12.09
C SER A 44 -3.63 -3.50 13.40
N ARG A 45 -2.35 -3.09 13.33
CA ARG A 45 -1.45 -2.90 14.48
C ARG A 45 -1.30 -1.41 14.79
N LYS A 46 -0.15 -0.99 15.31
CA LYS A 46 0.14 0.38 15.72
C LYS A 46 0.32 1.33 14.53
N MET A 47 0.74 0.81 13.37
CA MET A 47 1.06 1.60 12.18
C MET A 47 -0.14 2.38 11.63
N ASP A 48 0.05 3.69 11.43
CA ASP A 48 -0.92 4.62 10.87
C ASP A 48 -0.57 4.98 9.42
N THR A 49 0.69 4.77 9.02
CA THR A 49 1.27 5.24 7.76
C THR A 49 2.10 4.14 7.11
N LEU A 50 1.85 3.90 5.81
CA LEU A 50 2.74 3.11 4.96
C LEU A 50 2.88 3.77 3.60
N TYR A 51 4.13 4.04 3.22
CA TYR A 51 4.50 4.48 1.88
C TYR A 51 5.45 3.46 1.24
N ILE A 52 5.14 2.98 0.04
CA ILE A 52 6.00 2.04 -0.70
C ILE A 52 6.27 2.60 -2.10
N GLN A 53 7.54 2.88 -2.36
CA GLN A 53 8.03 3.14 -3.70
C GLN A 53 8.91 1.96 -4.14
N ASN A 54 8.41 1.17 -5.08
CA ASN A 54 9.06 -0.03 -5.61
C ASN A 54 9.26 0.13 -7.12
N ARG A 55 10.15 1.07 -7.48
CA ARG A 55 10.28 1.59 -8.84
C ARG A 55 10.38 0.45 -9.87
N TRP A 56 9.46 0.43 -10.82
CA TRP A 56 9.39 -0.49 -11.97
C TRP A 56 9.09 -1.96 -11.65
N HIS A 57 8.96 -2.34 -10.38
CA HIS A 57 8.60 -3.68 -9.95
C HIS A 57 7.18 -3.70 -9.38
N LEU A 58 6.21 -3.57 -10.27
CA LEU A 58 4.79 -3.35 -9.91
C LEU A 58 4.03 -4.64 -9.58
N GLU A 59 4.60 -5.80 -9.90
CA GLU A 59 3.94 -7.11 -9.82
C GLU A 59 3.73 -7.61 -8.39
N TYR A 60 4.41 -7.02 -7.40
CA TYR A 60 4.20 -7.37 -5.99
C TYR A 60 2.80 -6.98 -5.49
N LEU A 61 2.16 -5.99 -6.14
CA LEU A 61 0.80 -5.57 -5.83
C LEU A 61 -0.06 -5.63 -7.12
N PRO A 62 -0.45 -6.85 -7.54
CA PRO A 62 -1.28 -7.04 -8.73
C PRO A 62 -2.69 -6.51 -8.52
N THR A 63 -3.45 -6.35 -9.60
CA THR A 63 -4.82 -5.78 -9.63
C THR A 63 -5.74 -6.43 -8.58
N ARG A 64 -5.66 -7.76 -8.39
CA ARG A 64 -6.43 -8.46 -7.36
C ARG A 64 -6.10 -8.00 -5.94
N ALA A 65 -4.83 -7.76 -5.65
CA ALA A 65 -4.34 -7.30 -4.35
C ALA A 65 -4.68 -5.83 -4.13
N THR A 66 -4.56 -5.01 -5.17
CA THR A 66 -5.02 -3.61 -5.20
C THR A 66 -6.51 -3.52 -4.85
N ASN A 67 -7.36 -4.28 -5.54
CA ASN A 67 -8.80 -4.31 -5.29
C ASN A 67 -9.13 -4.80 -3.88
N PHE A 68 -8.38 -5.78 -3.37
CA PHE A 68 -8.52 -6.23 -1.99
C PHE A 68 -8.23 -5.11 -0.99
N LEU A 69 -7.12 -4.39 -1.14
CA LEU A 69 -6.76 -3.29 -0.24
C LEU A 69 -7.78 -2.15 -0.30
N ILE A 70 -8.23 -1.80 -1.51
CA ILE A 70 -9.28 -0.80 -1.74
C ILE A 70 -10.56 -1.14 -0.94
N ALA A 71 -10.97 -2.41 -0.94
CA ALA A 71 -12.19 -2.84 -0.25
C ALA A 71 -12.04 -2.90 1.28
N HIS A 72 -10.85 -3.25 1.80
CA HIS A 72 -10.68 -3.61 3.21
C HIS A 72 -10.02 -2.52 4.06
N LEU A 73 -9.11 -1.71 3.51
CA LEU A 73 -8.43 -0.67 4.29
C LEU A 73 -9.42 0.37 4.87
N PRO A 74 -10.43 0.87 4.13
CA PRO A 74 -11.43 1.77 4.69
C PRO A 74 -12.27 1.17 5.83
N GLN A 75 -12.32 -0.16 5.95
CA GLN A 75 -13.13 -0.85 6.97
C GLN A 75 -12.43 -0.92 8.33
N LEU A 76 -11.13 -0.57 8.41
CA LEU A 76 -10.37 -0.64 9.66
C LEU A 76 -10.80 0.40 10.71
N GLY A 77 -11.58 1.42 10.34
CA GLY A 77 -12.02 2.48 11.26
C GLY A 77 -10.86 3.30 11.84
N LYS A 78 -9.70 3.31 11.16
CA LYS A 78 -8.45 3.90 11.61
C LYS A 78 -8.00 5.00 10.65
N LYS A 79 -7.50 6.12 11.17
CA LYS A 79 -7.01 7.25 10.36
C LYS A 79 -5.69 6.93 9.66
N ILE A 80 -5.75 6.09 8.63
CA ILE A 80 -4.58 5.61 7.89
C ILE A 80 -4.19 6.54 6.74
N TRP A 81 -2.93 6.43 6.34
CA TRP A 81 -2.38 6.99 5.11
C TRP A 81 -1.56 5.90 4.43
N PHE A 82 -2.11 5.34 3.36
CA PHE A 82 -1.48 4.29 2.58
C PHE A 82 -1.23 4.76 1.17
N GLU A 83 0.00 4.59 0.71
CA GLU A 83 0.41 4.88 -0.66
C GLU A 83 1.42 3.84 -1.13
N ALA A 84 1.22 3.28 -2.32
CA ALA A 84 2.09 2.27 -2.86
C ALA A 84 2.08 2.23 -4.39
N ASP A 85 3.25 2.02 -4.98
CA ASP A 85 3.34 1.59 -6.38
C ASP A 85 2.57 0.27 -6.55
N CYS A 86 1.77 0.13 -7.59
CA CYS A 86 0.97 -1.07 -7.87
C CYS A 86 0.96 -1.42 -9.37
N GLU A 87 0.48 -2.62 -9.70
CA GLU A 87 0.22 -2.98 -11.09
C GLU A 87 -0.66 -1.92 -11.78
N ARG A 88 -0.38 -1.67 -13.06
CA ARG A 88 -1.08 -0.65 -13.83
C ARG A 88 -2.58 -0.91 -13.83
N VAL A 89 -3.35 0.05 -13.31
CA VAL A 89 -4.80 0.02 -13.40
C VAL A 89 -5.25 0.48 -14.78
N ALA A 90 -6.20 -0.25 -15.38
CA ALA A 90 -6.71 0.08 -16.72
C ALA A 90 -7.55 1.36 -16.73
N ASN A 91 -8.26 1.63 -15.64
CA ASN A 91 -9.09 2.81 -15.45
C ASN A 91 -8.68 3.53 -14.18
N ASN A 92 -8.75 4.85 -14.21
CA ASN A 92 -8.58 5.66 -13.02
C ASN A 92 -9.72 5.39 -12.05
N ILE A 93 -9.38 5.11 -10.80
CA ILE A 93 -10.33 4.95 -9.70
C ILE A 93 -10.16 6.17 -8.81
N GLU A 94 -11.24 6.90 -8.56
CA GLU A 94 -11.25 7.98 -7.57
C GLU A 94 -12.64 8.07 -6.94
N TYR A 95 -12.73 7.83 -5.64
CA TYR A 95 -13.98 7.98 -4.90
C TYR A 95 -13.70 8.14 -3.40
N THR A 96 -14.73 8.55 -2.66
CA THR A 96 -14.69 8.64 -1.20
C THR A 96 -15.65 7.61 -0.58
N THR A 97 -15.21 6.88 0.43
CA THR A 97 -16.03 5.93 1.20
C THR A 97 -15.60 5.93 2.66
N ASN A 98 -16.55 5.89 3.61
CA ASN A 98 -16.28 5.80 5.05
C ASN A 98 -15.22 6.78 5.58
N GLU A 99 -15.19 8.02 5.08
CA GLU A 99 -14.15 9.01 5.42
C GLU A 99 -12.75 8.67 4.88
N TYR A 100 -12.64 7.86 3.83
CA TYR A 100 -11.41 7.58 3.09
C TYR A 100 -11.53 8.01 1.65
N ILE A 101 -10.49 8.65 1.15
CA ILE A 101 -10.28 8.97 -0.25
C ILE A 101 -9.46 7.83 -0.83
N VAL A 102 -10.05 7.13 -1.80
CA VAL A 102 -9.42 6.03 -2.54
C VAL A 102 -9.09 6.53 -3.92
N LYS A 103 -7.82 6.40 -4.31
CA LYS A 103 -7.32 6.75 -5.63
C LYS A 103 -6.45 5.64 -6.18
N ALA A 104 -6.68 5.24 -7.42
CA ALA A 104 -5.75 4.42 -8.17
C ALA A 104 -5.58 5.03 -9.57
N HIS A 105 -4.37 5.52 -9.86
CA HIS A 105 -4.04 6.17 -11.13
C HIS A 105 -2.73 5.62 -11.66
N PHE A 106 -2.71 5.22 -12.93
CA PHE A 106 -1.57 4.58 -13.56
C PHE A 106 -1.05 3.38 -12.74
N ALA A 107 0.08 3.53 -12.06
CA ALA A 107 0.76 2.49 -11.30
C ALA A 107 0.85 2.84 -9.81
N MET A 108 -0.10 3.62 -9.29
CA MET A 108 -0.09 4.08 -7.90
C MET A 108 -1.47 3.88 -7.26
N LEU A 109 -1.47 3.25 -6.09
CA LEU A 109 -2.63 3.14 -5.21
C LEU A 109 -2.44 4.09 -4.01
N SER A 110 -3.50 4.82 -3.66
CA SER A 110 -3.58 5.69 -2.50
C SER A 110 -4.91 5.45 -1.77
N VAL A 111 -4.83 5.16 -0.48
CA VAL A 111 -5.99 5.04 0.42
C VAL A 111 -5.69 5.86 1.67
N LYS A 112 -6.32 7.03 1.78
CA LYS A 112 -6.08 7.97 2.87
C LYS A 112 -7.38 8.28 3.57
N HIS A 113 -7.35 8.32 4.90
CA HIS A 113 -8.42 8.97 5.64
C HIS A 113 -8.51 10.47 5.23
N VAL A 114 -9.71 11.04 5.13
CA VAL A 114 -9.95 12.42 4.65
C VAL A 114 -9.15 13.46 5.42
N SER A 115 -8.94 13.24 6.74
CA SER A 115 -8.13 14.13 7.58
C SER A 115 -6.64 14.13 7.23
N ARG A 116 -6.19 13.19 6.40
CA ARG A 116 -4.80 12.97 6.00
C ARG A 116 -4.59 13.22 4.50
N ASN A 117 -5.59 13.78 3.81
CA ASN A 117 -5.55 14.01 2.37
C ASN A 117 -4.39 14.92 1.93
N TYR A 118 -4.04 15.90 2.76
CA TYR A 118 -2.98 16.87 2.49
C TYR A 118 -1.59 16.40 2.93
N GLU A 119 -1.47 15.15 3.40
CA GLU A 119 -0.17 14.57 3.72
C GLU A 119 0.46 13.97 2.46
N TYR A 120 1.70 14.37 2.23
CA TYR A 120 2.55 13.94 1.13
C TYR A 120 3.91 13.52 1.70
N TYR A 121 4.59 12.62 0.99
CA TYR A 121 5.97 12.27 1.27
C TYR A 121 6.93 13.15 0.46
#